data_AF-A0A5C8VB24-F1
#
_entry.id   AF-A0A5C8VB24-F1
#
_cell.length_a   1.000
_cell.length_b   1.000
_cell.length_c   1.000
_cell.angle_alpha   90.00
_cell.angle_beta   90.00
_cell.angle_gamma   90.00
#
_symmetry.space_group_name_H-M   'P 1'
#
loop_
_entity.id
_entity.type
_entity.pdbx_description
1 polymer ?
#
loop_
_entity_poly.entity_id
_entity_poly.type
_entity_poly.pdbx_seq_one_letter_code
_entity_poly.pdbx_strand_id
1 'polypeptide(L)'
;MASYIVTEGPADAIVLRALLHEAGREDIRVLEGGGKSSAVSLGTSLALSDDNRVAIVVDADTTDPDKVSEQQDIFQDLQRDTSGDEACRLFVAVPTLEEDLFKDVEHFSSVFNLRLGGERVENDRQDWRSALRMLLPKPHARRSEQEAIPKLRTDAAGQVIGHRLIKELIAFLPTPTTRRVPEADPLR
;
A
#
# COMPACT_ATOMS: atom_id res chain seq x y z
N MET A 1 -0.47 9.77 -17.37
CA MET A 1 -0.44 8.44 -16.73
C MET A 1 -0.18 8.65 -15.24
N ALA A 2 -1.12 8.28 -14.39
CA ALA A 2 -0.93 8.29 -12.94
C ALA A 2 -0.99 6.85 -12.41
N SER A 3 -0.29 6.60 -11.30
CA SER A 3 -0.24 5.31 -10.64
C SER A 3 -0.92 5.39 -9.30
N TYR A 4 -1.85 4.49 -9.05
CA TYR A 4 -2.64 4.45 -7.84
C TYR A 4 -2.48 3.11 -7.13
N ILE A 5 -2.49 3.16 -5.81
CA ILE A 5 -2.77 2.01 -4.96
C ILE A 5 -4.05 2.33 -4.19
N VAL A 6 -5.01 1.41 -4.19
CA VAL A 6 -6.22 1.51 -3.37
C VAL A 6 -6.15 0.42 -2.30
N THR A 7 -6.25 0.80 -1.02
CA THR A 7 -6.23 -0.13 0.11
C THR A 7 -7.61 -0.24 0.77
N GLU A 8 -7.82 -1.25 1.61
CA GLU A 8 -9.06 -1.35 2.39
C GLU A 8 -9.16 -0.22 3.40
N GLY A 9 -8.11 -0.06 4.20
CA GLY A 9 -8.13 0.81 5.37
C GLY A 9 -7.05 1.90 5.35
N PRO A 10 -7.19 2.87 6.27
CA PRO A 10 -6.18 3.90 6.48
C PRO A 10 -4.88 3.34 7.06
N ALA A 11 -4.93 2.20 7.74
CA ALA A 11 -3.76 1.57 8.34
C ALA A 11 -2.80 1.05 7.25
N ASP A 12 -3.32 0.23 6.34
CA ASP A 12 -2.61 -0.25 5.15
C ASP A 12 -2.09 0.91 4.31
N ALA A 13 -2.91 1.96 4.13
CA ALA A 13 -2.51 3.13 3.36
C ALA A 13 -1.28 3.81 3.95
N ILE A 14 -1.20 3.96 5.27
CA ILE A 14 -0.04 4.53 5.95
C ILE A 14 1.19 3.65 5.76
N VAL A 15 1.04 2.33 5.97
CA VAL A 15 2.13 1.36 5.80
C VAL A 15 2.70 1.45 4.38
N LEU A 16 1.83 1.39 3.37
CA LEU A 16 2.25 1.47 1.97
C LEU A 16 2.85 2.82 1.60
N ARG A 17 2.30 3.95 2.07
CA ARG A 17 2.92 5.27 1.84
C ARG A 17 4.33 5.35 2.38
N ALA A 18 4.55 4.84 3.59
CA ALA A 18 5.88 4.83 4.21
C ALA A 18 6.87 3.96 3.42
N LEU A 19 6.44 2.75 3.04
CA LEU A 19 7.27 1.83 2.26
C LEU A 19 7.59 2.37 0.87
N LEU A 20 6.63 3.01 0.20
CA LEU A 20 6.84 3.66 -1.09
C LEU A 20 7.78 4.85 -0.99
N HIS A 21 7.64 5.68 0.04
CA HIS A 21 8.53 6.82 0.27
C HIS A 21 9.99 6.34 0.41
N GLU A 22 10.23 5.32 1.22
CA GLU A 22 11.57 4.73 1.37
C GLU A 22 12.07 4.02 0.10
N ALA A 23 11.16 3.43 -0.68
CA ALA A 23 11.48 2.89 -2.00
C ALA A 23 11.69 3.97 -3.08
N GLY A 24 11.58 5.27 -2.73
CA GLY A 24 11.74 6.39 -3.67
C GLY A 24 10.59 6.52 -4.67
N ARG A 25 9.41 5.98 -4.36
CA ARG A 25 8.22 5.94 -5.22
C ARG A 25 7.12 6.91 -4.77
N GLU A 26 7.49 8.18 -4.61
CA GLU A 26 6.55 9.25 -4.24
C GLU A 26 5.57 9.62 -5.38
N ASP A 27 5.81 9.09 -6.59
CA ASP A 27 4.95 9.26 -7.76
C ASP A 27 3.63 8.46 -7.66
N ILE A 28 3.58 7.44 -6.80
CA ILE A 28 2.40 6.60 -6.61
C ILE A 28 1.47 7.22 -5.57
N ARG A 29 0.19 7.37 -5.93
CA ARG A 29 -0.85 7.86 -5.03
C ARG A 29 -1.53 6.69 -4.31
N VAL A 30 -1.49 6.69 -2.99
CA VAL A 30 -2.24 5.72 -2.18
C VAL A 30 -3.61 6.32 -1.82
N LEU A 31 -4.68 5.54 -1.93
CA LEU A 31 -6.06 5.92 -1.63
C LEU A 31 -6.70 4.89 -0.71
N GLU A 32 -7.61 5.35 0.15
CA GLU A 32 -8.32 4.52 1.11
C GLU A 32 -9.70 4.18 0.57
N GLY A 33 -10.04 2.89 0.54
CA GLY A 33 -11.32 2.40 0.03
C GLY A 33 -12.44 2.46 1.07
N GLY A 34 -12.14 2.36 2.37
CA GLY A 34 -13.17 2.26 3.41
C GLY A 34 -13.75 0.84 3.52
N GLY A 35 -12.90 -0.18 3.33
CA GLY A 35 -13.21 -1.61 3.35
C GLY A 35 -13.02 -2.29 1.99
N LYS A 36 -12.84 -3.63 2.01
CA LYS A 36 -12.60 -4.48 0.83
C LYS A 36 -13.47 -4.15 -0.39
N SER A 37 -14.79 -4.20 -0.26
CA SER A 37 -15.70 -3.99 -1.41
C SER A 37 -15.60 -2.58 -2.01
N SER A 38 -15.43 -1.56 -1.16
CA SER A 38 -15.29 -0.18 -1.60
C SER A 38 -13.93 0.08 -2.23
N ALA A 39 -12.85 -0.54 -1.72
CA ALA A 39 -11.52 -0.49 -2.31
C ALA A 39 -11.52 -1.07 -3.73
N VAL A 40 -12.17 -2.23 -3.91
CA VAL A 40 -12.36 -2.86 -5.22
C VAL A 40 -13.13 -1.94 -6.16
N SER A 41 -14.28 -1.42 -5.74
CA SER A 41 -15.10 -0.54 -6.56
C SER A 41 -14.38 0.76 -6.97
N LEU A 42 -13.69 1.40 -6.02
CA LEU A 42 -12.91 2.62 -6.28
C LEU A 42 -11.76 2.34 -7.25
N GLY A 43 -11.00 1.26 -7.02
CA GLY A 43 -9.87 0.92 -7.88
C GLY A 43 -10.29 0.59 -9.31
N THR A 44 -11.36 -0.19 -9.50
CA THR A 44 -11.93 -0.45 -10.82
C THR A 44 -12.41 0.85 -11.49
N SER A 45 -13.08 1.74 -10.75
CA SER A 45 -13.55 3.02 -11.30
C SER A 45 -12.39 3.93 -11.76
N LEU A 46 -11.29 3.94 -11.00
CA LEU A 46 -10.08 4.69 -11.34
C LEU A 46 -9.36 4.09 -12.56
N ALA A 47 -9.42 2.78 -12.74
CA ALA A 47 -8.83 2.09 -13.87
C ALA A 47 -9.59 2.31 -15.17
N LEU A 48 -10.90 2.55 -15.09
CA LEU A 48 -11.75 2.90 -16.22
C LEU A 48 -11.60 4.36 -16.67
N SER A 49 -11.10 5.22 -15.78
CA SER A 49 -10.93 6.64 -16.02
C SER A 49 -9.46 6.92 -16.36
N ASP A 50 -9.16 7.45 -17.55
CA ASP A 50 -7.81 7.78 -18.03
C ASP A 50 -6.83 6.58 -18.16
N ASP A 51 -5.66 6.79 -18.78
CA ASP A 51 -4.53 5.83 -18.81
C ASP A 51 -3.91 5.64 -17.40
N ASN A 52 -4.71 5.24 -16.42
CA ASN A 52 -4.26 5.00 -15.06
C ASN A 52 -3.82 3.55 -14.90
N ARG A 53 -2.81 3.33 -14.05
CA ARG A 53 -2.43 1.98 -13.57
C ARG A 53 -2.80 1.90 -12.10
N VAL A 54 -3.66 0.95 -11.75
CA VAL A 54 -4.27 0.86 -10.42
C VAL A 54 -3.97 -0.50 -9.80
N ALA A 55 -3.27 -0.50 -8.68
CA ALA A 55 -3.16 -1.68 -7.83
C ALA A 55 -4.22 -1.60 -6.74
N ILE A 56 -4.97 -2.68 -6.53
CA ILE A 56 -5.90 -2.80 -5.40
C ILE A 56 -5.27 -3.77 -4.41
N VAL A 57 -5.05 -3.36 -3.17
CA VAL A 57 -4.46 -4.18 -2.12
C VAL A 57 -5.54 -4.48 -1.09
N VAL A 58 -5.82 -5.76 -0.89
CA VAL A 58 -6.81 -6.26 0.07
C VAL A 58 -6.22 -7.36 0.93
N ASP A 59 -6.75 -7.51 2.13
CA ASP A 59 -6.42 -8.62 3.02
C ASP A 59 -7.09 -9.90 2.51
N ALA A 60 -6.47 -11.06 2.69
CA ALA A 60 -7.08 -12.34 2.38
C ALA A 60 -8.15 -12.73 3.41
N ASP A 61 -7.99 -12.27 4.66
CA ASP A 61 -8.70 -12.73 5.86
C ASP A 61 -8.55 -14.24 6.12
N THR A 62 -7.61 -14.89 5.43
CA THR A 62 -7.39 -16.33 5.48
C THR A 62 -5.97 -16.68 5.05
N THR A 63 -5.44 -17.79 5.55
CA THR A 63 -4.17 -18.37 5.11
C THR A 63 -4.37 -19.58 4.18
N ASP A 64 -5.62 -19.90 3.85
CA ASP A 64 -5.98 -21.02 2.98
C ASP A 64 -5.72 -20.66 1.51
N PRO A 65 -4.74 -21.31 0.84
CA PRO A 65 -4.33 -20.93 -0.51
C PRO A 65 -5.46 -21.07 -1.53
N ASP A 66 -6.39 -22.02 -1.35
CA ASP A 66 -7.50 -22.23 -2.28
C ASP A 66 -8.46 -21.04 -2.24
N LYS A 67 -8.73 -20.51 -1.04
CA LYS A 67 -9.56 -19.31 -0.84
C LYS A 67 -8.88 -18.04 -1.34
N VAL A 68 -7.55 -17.94 -1.19
CA VAL A 68 -6.79 -16.81 -1.75
C VAL A 68 -6.84 -16.83 -3.27
N SER A 69 -6.66 -18.00 -3.89
CA SER A 69 -6.77 -18.18 -5.34
C SER A 69 -8.17 -17.82 -5.83
N GLU A 70 -9.22 -18.32 -5.15
CA GLU A 70 -10.61 -18.04 -5.50
C GLU A 70 -10.91 -16.52 -5.48
N GLN A 71 -10.40 -15.79 -4.49
CA GLN A 71 -10.56 -14.32 -4.44
C GLN A 71 -9.91 -13.63 -5.62
N GLN A 72 -8.72 -14.08 -6.04
CA GLN A 72 -8.01 -13.53 -7.18
C GLN A 72 -8.74 -13.85 -8.50
N ASP A 73 -9.20 -15.09 -8.66
CA ASP A 73 -9.92 -15.54 -9.85
C ASP A 73 -11.23 -14.79 -10.04
N ILE A 74 -12.03 -14.65 -8.97
CA ILE A 74 -13.29 -13.89 -8.98
C ILE A 74 -13.03 -12.44 -9.42
N PHE A 75 -11.99 -11.81 -8.88
CA PHE A 75 -11.67 -10.43 -9.25
C PHE A 75 -11.22 -10.32 -10.71
N GLN A 76 -10.38 -11.25 -11.17
CA GLN A 76 -9.85 -11.22 -12.53
C GLN A 76 -10.97 -11.45 -13.56
N ASP A 77 -11.92 -12.32 -13.26
CA ASP A 77 -13.10 -12.52 -14.12
C ASP A 77 -13.96 -11.26 -14.19
N LEU A 78 -14.19 -10.56 -13.07
CA LEU A 78 -14.90 -9.27 -13.08
C LEU A 78 -14.17 -8.19 -13.89
N GLN A 79 -12.83 -8.21 -13.88
CA GLN A 79 -12.01 -7.26 -14.62
C GLN A 79 -11.99 -7.48 -16.12
N ARG A 80 -11.91 -8.73 -16.58
CA ARG A 80 -11.92 -9.07 -18.01
C ARG A 80 -13.10 -8.43 -18.74
N ASP A 81 -14.22 -8.25 -18.04
CA ASP A 81 -15.44 -7.66 -18.57
C ASP A 81 -15.46 -6.11 -18.54
N THR A 82 -14.56 -5.46 -17.80
CA THR A 82 -14.62 -3.99 -17.57
C THR A 82 -13.38 -3.22 -18.03
N SER A 83 -12.18 -3.73 -17.78
CA SER A 83 -10.91 -3.03 -18.05
C SER A 83 -9.84 -4.06 -18.39
N GLY A 84 -9.05 -3.81 -19.45
CA GLY A 84 -7.98 -4.75 -19.82
C GLY A 84 -7.05 -5.03 -18.62
N ASP A 85 -6.66 -6.29 -18.45
CA ASP A 85 -5.88 -6.88 -17.32
C ASP A 85 -4.59 -6.10 -16.95
N GLU A 86 -4.17 -5.21 -17.85
CA GLU A 86 -3.03 -4.34 -17.69
C GLU A 86 -3.33 -3.09 -16.84
N ALA A 87 -4.52 -2.50 -16.93
CA ALA A 87 -4.82 -1.23 -16.28
C ALA A 87 -5.02 -1.37 -14.77
N CYS A 88 -5.48 -2.54 -14.31
CA CYS A 88 -5.79 -2.74 -12.90
C CYS A 88 -5.55 -4.18 -12.44
N ARG A 89 -5.01 -4.34 -11.22
CA ARG A 89 -4.68 -5.65 -10.65
C ARG A 89 -4.97 -5.71 -9.16
N LEU A 90 -5.52 -6.84 -8.71
CA LEU A 90 -5.68 -7.16 -7.29
C LEU A 90 -4.43 -7.82 -6.73
N PHE A 91 -4.00 -7.34 -5.57
CA PHE A 91 -2.95 -7.88 -4.73
C PHE A 91 -3.60 -8.27 -3.41
N VAL A 92 -3.42 -9.53 -3.02
CA VAL A 92 -4.02 -10.08 -1.82
C VAL A 92 -2.91 -10.33 -0.80
N ALA A 93 -2.98 -9.66 0.34
CA ALA A 93 -2.07 -9.87 1.45
C ALA A 93 -2.54 -11.02 2.33
N VAL A 94 -1.63 -11.91 2.76
CA VAL A 94 -2.00 -13.17 3.41
C VAL A 94 -1.43 -13.27 4.83
N PRO A 95 -2.27 -13.38 5.88
CA PRO A 95 -3.73 -13.19 5.85
C PRO A 95 -4.12 -11.70 5.78
N THR A 96 -3.25 -10.81 6.26
CA THR A 96 -3.41 -9.35 6.23
C THR A 96 -2.07 -8.70 5.84
N LEU A 97 -2.09 -7.46 5.36
CA LEU A 97 -0.88 -6.76 4.95
C LEU A 97 0.20 -6.75 6.04
N GLU A 98 -0.19 -6.53 7.29
CA GLU A 98 0.77 -6.39 8.37
C GLU A 98 1.30 -7.73 8.87
N GLU A 99 0.47 -8.77 8.88
CA GLU A 99 0.94 -10.11 9.22
C GLU A 99 1.83 -10.70 8.12
N ASP A 100 1.61 -10.30 6.86
CA ASP A 100 2.48 -10.66 5.73
C ASP A 100 3.82 -9.92 5.77
N LEU A 101 3.83 -8.65 6.17
CA LEU A 101 5.03 -7.80 6.16
C LEU A 101 5.84 -7.83 7.47
N PHE A 102 5.20 -8.08 8.61
CA PHE A 102 5.82 -7.96 9.92
C PHE A 102 5.70 -9.24 10.73
N LYS A 103 6.84 -9.74 11.22
CA LYS A 103 6.90 -10.96 12.04
C LYS A 103 6.17 -10.83 13.38
N ASP A 104 6.30 -9.67 14.00
CA ASP A 104 5.75 -9.34 15.30
C ASP A 104 5.68 -7.82 15.48
N VAL A 105 5.08 -7.40 16.60
CA VAL A 105 4.92 -5.98 16.95
C VAL A 105 6.27 -5.27 17.19
N GLU A 106 7.30 -5.99 17.62
CA GLU A 106 8.64 -5.43 17.85
C GLU A 106 9.33 -5.13 16.52
N HIS A 107 9.20 -6.02 15.54
CA HIS A 107 9.65 -5.84 14.17
C HIS A 107 8.94 -4.64 13.53
N PHE A 108 7.62 -4.55 13.65
CA PHE A 108 6.86 -3.38 13.21
C PHE A 108 7.38 -2.08 13.85
N SER A 109 7.55 -2.07 15.17
CA SER A 109 8.02 -0.90 15.91
C SER A 109 9.43 -0.48 15.52
N SER A 110 10.31 -1.45 15.29
CA SER A 110 11.65 -1.22 14.79
C SER A 110 11.61 -0.58 13.41
N VAL A 111 10.80 -1.13 12.50
CA VAL A 111 10.64 -0.62 11.13
C VAL A 111 10.14 0.83 11.13
N PHE A 112 9.18 1.18 11.97
CA PHE A 112 8.59 2.53 12.02
C PHE A 112 9.22 3.46 13.08
N ASN A 113 10.35 3.08 13.68
CA ASN A 113 11.01 3.82 14.76
C ASN A 113 10.06 4.22 15.92
N LEU A 114 9.11 3.34 16.26
CA LEU A 114 8.13 3.58 17.32
C LEU A 114 8.66 3.12 18.66
N ARG A 115 8.50 3.97 19.67
CA ARG A 115 8.66 3.57 21.07
C ARG A 115 7.30 3.11 21.58
N LEU A 116 7.04 1.81 21.52
CA LEU A 116 5.93 1.22 22.26
C LEU A 116 6.34 1.13 23.73
N GLY A 117 5.89 2.06 24.58
CA GLY A 117 6.24 2.09 26.00
C GLY A 117 5.09 2.60 26.88
N GLY A 118 4.76 1.83 27.92
CA GLY A 118 3.76 2.11 28.95
C GLY A 118 2.94 0.87 29.31
N GLU A 119 2.33 0.82 30.50
CA GLU A 119 1.50 -0.29 31.05
C GLU A 119 0.40 -0.80 30.07
N ARG A 120 0.04 -0.03 29.04
CA ARG A 120 -0.88 -0.44 27.97
C ARG A 120 -0.32 -1.44 26.96
N VAL A 121 1.00 -1.53 26.79
CA VAL A 121 1.66 -2.44 25.83
C VAL A 121 1.93 -3.81 26.44
N GLU A 122 2.03 -3.89 27.78
CA GLU A 122 2.31 -5.17 28.47
C GLU A 122 1.15 -6.16 28.40
N ASN A 123 -0.08 -5.70 28.17
CA ASN A 123 -1.25 -6.55 27.95
C ASN A 123 -1.54 -6.84 26.46
N ASP A 124 -1.03 -6.01 25.52
CA ASP A 124 -1.35 -6.05 24.09
C ASP A 124 -0.10 -6.28 23.20
N ARG A 125 0.88 -7.07 23.68
CA ARG A 125 2.08 -7.46 22.90
C ARG A 125 1.80 -8.15 21.56
N GLN A 126 0.54 -8.44 21.23
CA GLN A 126 0.12 -9.10 19.99
C GLN A 126 -0.72 -8.21 19.06
N ASP A 127 -1.12 -6.99 19.48
CA ASP A 127 -2.04 -6.18 18.67
C ASP A 127 -1.34 -5.06 17.90
N TRP A 128 -0.78 -5.41 16.74
CA TRP A 128 -0.21 -4.46 15.79
C TRP A 128 -1.25 -3.45 15.27
N ARG A 129 -2.56 -3.76 15.29
CA ARG A 129 -3.61 -2.80 14.89
C ARG A 129 -3.71 -1.66 15.89
N SER A 130 -3.53 -1.97 17.17
CA SER A 130 -3.43 -0.94 18.21
C SER A 130 -2.16 -0.09 18.06
N ALA A 131 -1.03 -0.66 17.62
CA ALA A 131 0.17 0.11 17.29
C ALA A 131 -0.04 1.04 16.07
N LEU A 132 -0.71 0.56 15.01
CA LEU A 132 -1.08 1.37 13.84
C LEU A 132 -2.03 2.51 14.18
N ARG A 133 -2.96 2.29 15.11
CA ARG A 133 -3.84 3.38 15.60
C ARG A 133 -3.06 4.55 16.20
N MET A 134 -1.84 4.31 16.69
CA MET A 134 -0.96 5.40 17.15
C MET A 134 -0.27 6.14 15.99
N LEU A 135 -0.10 5.48 14.85
CA LEU A 135 0.42 6.08 13.62
C LEU A 135 -0.63 6.90 12.88
N LEU A 136 -1.91 6.52 13.00
CA LEU A 136 -3.01 7.23 12.37
C LEU A 136 -3.08 8.69 12.88
N PRO A 137 -3.05 9.70 11.99
CA PRO A 137 -3.28 11.07 12.41
C PRO A 137 -4.68 11.15 13.05
N LYS A 138 -4.76 11.77 14.24
CA LYS A 138 -6.05 11.95 14.91
C LYS A 138 -7.01 12.68 13.95
N PRO A 139 -8.31 12.31 13.89
CA PRO A 139 -9.29 12.79 12.90
C PRO A 139 -9.55 14.33 12.89
N HIS A 140 -8.85 15.10 13.72
CA HIS A 140 -8.92 16.55 13.78
C HIS A 140 -7.59 17.26 13.49
N ALA A 141 -6.51 16.52 13.18
CA ALA A 141 -5.24 17.12 12.82
C ALA A 141 -5.25 17.50 11.34
N ARG A 142 -5.40 18.79 11.03
CA ARG A 142 -5.11 19.37 9.71
C ARG A 142 -3.60 19.32 9.42
N ARG A 143 -3.00 18.13 9.37
CA ARG A 143 -1.64 17.97 8.85
C ARG A 143 -1.74 17.63 7.38
N SER A 144 -0.81 18.15 6.60
CA SER A 144 -0.65 17.73 5.20
C SER A 144 -0.46 16.20 5.16
N GLU A 145 -1.06 15.51 4.19
CA GLU A 145 -0.95 14.05 4.03
C GLU A 145 0.51 13.56 3.97
N GLN A 146 1.44 14.46 3.63
CA GLN A 146 2.89 14.24 3.57
C GLN A 146 3.60 14.33 4.93
N GLU A 147 3.06 15.07 5.92
CA GLU A 147 3.68 15.25 7.25
C GLU A 147 3.32 14.14 8.25
N ALA A 148 2.40 13.24 7.89
CA ALA A 148 1.95 12.13 8.75
C ALA A 148 2.61 10.80 8.42
N ILE A 149 3.48 10.72 7.41
CA ILE A 149 4.16 9.47 7.04
C ILE A 149 5.18 9.15 8.14
N PRO A 150 5.02 8.04 8.88
CA PRO A 150 5.98 7.64 9.89
C PRO A 150 7.32 7.34 9.24
N LYS A 151 8.40 7.87 9.82
CA LYS A 151 9.75 7.66 9.30
C LYS A 151 10.17 6.22 9.51
N LEU A 152 10.53 5.55 8.43
CA LEU A 152 11.09 4.21 8.48
C LEU A 152 12.53 4.26 8.97
N ARG A 153 12.93 3.22 9.72
CA ARG A 153 14.35 2.95 9.97
C ARG A 153 14.97 2.32 8.73
N THR A 154 15.96 3.00 8.18
CA THR A 154 16.63 2.67 6.90
C THR A 154 17.23 1.26 6.89
N ASP A 155 17.66 0.73 8.04
CA ASP A 155 18.25 -0.60 8.18
C ASP A 155 17.22 -1.74 8.18
N ALA A 156 15.99 -1.48 8.63
CA ALA A 156 14.90 -2.46 8.68
C ALA A 156 13.99 -2.40 7.44
N ALA A 157 13.85 -1.22 6.84
CA ALA A 157 12.97 -1.01 5.70
C ALA A 157 13.38 -1.81 4.46
N GLY A 158 14.68 -2.02 4.24
CA GLY A 158 15.18 -2.79 3.11
C GLY A 158 14.65 -4.24 3.09
N GLN A 159 14.40 -4.85 4.25
CA GLN A 159 13.82 -6.20 4.32
C GLN A 159 12.34 -6.20 3.90
N VAL A 160 11.58 -5.21 4.38
CA VAL A 160 10.14 -5.07 4.08
C VAL A 160 9.90 -4.65 2.63
N ILE A 161 10.71 -3.74 2.09
CA ILE A 161 10.70 -3.41 0.66
C ILE A 161 11.12 -4.62 -0.19
N GLY A 162 11.99 -5.46 0.37
CA GLY A 162 12.38 -6.73 -0.20
C GLY A 162 11.25 -7.77 -0.27
N HIS A 163 10.12 -7.55 0.41
CA HIS A 163 9.01 -8.48 0.48
C HIS A 163 8.38 -8.73 -0.90
N ARG A 164 7.89 -9.96 -1.12
CA ARG A 164 7.34 -10.39 -2.41
C ARG A 164 6.19 -9.48 -2.85
N LEU A 165 5.21 -9.26 -1.98
CA LEU A 165 4.04 -8.42 -2.27
C LEU A 165 4.45 -7.01 -2.68
N ILE A 166 5.36 -6.38 -1.94
CA ILE A 166 5.83 -5.01 -2.22
C ILE A 166 6.59 -4.95 -3.56
N LYS A 167 7.44 -5.93 -3.85
CA LYS A 167 8.14 -6.00 -5.14
C LYS A 167 7.18 -6.14 -6.31
N GLU A 168 6.20 -7.04 -6.20
CA GLU A 168 5.20 -7.24 -7.25
C GLU A 168 4.35 -5.98 -7.45
N LEU A 169 3.97 -5.31 -6.37
CA LEU A 169 3.23 -4.04 -6.39
C LEU A 169 4.02 -2.93 -7.11
N ILE A 170 5.28 -2.73 -6.73
CA ILE A 170 6.16 -1.71 -7.34
C ILE A 170 6.46 -2.04 -8.80
N ALA A 171 6.64 -3.31 -9.15
CA ALA A 171 6.92 -3.74 -10.52
C ALA A 171 5.70 -3.58 -11.45
N PHE A 172 4.49 -3.76 -10.93
CA PHE A 172 3.27 -3.55 -11.69
C PHE A 172 3.02 -2.07 -12.02
N LEU A 173 3.39 -1.16 -11.11
CA LEU A 173 3.16 0.27 -11.29
C LEU A 173 4.32 0.91 -12.09
N PRO A 174 4.05 1.53 -13.25
CA PRO A 174 5.08 2.03 -14.16
C PRO A 174 6.05 2.97 -13.45
N THR A 175 7.33 2.86 -13.76
CA THR A 175 8.33 3.84 -13.31
C THR A 175 8.03 5.18 -13.99
N PRO A 176 8.11 6.32 -13.28
CA PRO A 176 7.87 7.61 -13.90
C PRO A 176 8.86 7.76 -15.06
N THR A 177 8.33 7.83 -16.28
CA THR A 177 9.14 8.20 -17.44
C THR A 177 9.57 9.62 -17.15
N THR A 178 10.85 9.84 -16.88
CA THR A 178 11.40 11.18 -16.79
C THR A 178 11.01 11.86 -18.08
N ARG A 179 10.08 12.82 -18.04
CA ARG A 179 9.79 13.67 -19.20
C ARG A 179 11.14 14.27 -19.55
N ARG A 180 11.79 13.78 -20.61
CA ARG A 180 12.92 14.48 -21.19
C ARG A 180 12.37 15.85 -21.52
N VAL A 181 12.79 16.85 -20.76
CA VAL A 181 12.66 18.24 -21.19
C VAL A 181 13.33 18.24 -22.56
N PRO A 182 12.62 18.57 -23.66
CA PRO A 182 13.28 18.70 -24.94
C PRO A 182 14.44 19.68 -24.71
N GLU A 183 15.67 19.23 -24.98
CA GLU A 183 16.84 20.10 -25.00
C GLU A 183 16.43 21.34 -25.79
N ALA A 184 16.46 22.49 -25.12
CA ALA A 184 16.29 23.75 -25.80
C ALA A 184 17.36 23.80 -26.89
N ASP A 185 16.90 23.77 -28.14
CA ASP A 185 17.72 23.88 -29.33
C ASP A 185 18.64 25.10 -29.18
N PRO A 186 19.97 24.94 -29.08
CA PRO A 186 20.88 26.05 -28.89
C PRO A 186 21.16 26.71 -30.26
N LEU A 187 20.11 27.27 -30.86
CA LEU A 187 20.22 28.08 -32.08
C LEU A 187 19.25 29.27 -32.00
N ARG A 188 19.58 30.23 -31.12
CA ARG A 188 19.29 31.66 -31.32
C ARG A 188 20.38 32.52 -30.72
#